data_AF-A0A8D9D0U0-F1
#
_entry.id   AF-A0A8D9D0U0-F1
#
_cell.length_a   1.000
_cell.length_b   1.000
_cell.length_c   1.000
_cell.angle_alpha   90.00
_cell.angle_beta   90.00
_cell.angle_gamma   90.00
#
_symmetry.space_group_name_H-M   'P 1'
#
loop_
_entity.id
_entity.type
_entity.pdbx_description
1 polymer ?
#
loop_
_entity_poly.entity_id
_entity_poly.type
_entity_poly.pdbx_seq_one_letter_code
_entity_poly.pdbx_strand_id
1 'polypeptide(L)' 'MQAKEVIRERIKVRDGVPFTWRLLEKSYDMEGNAEAESVGERVKKLESSYF' A
#
# COMPACT_ATOMS: atom_id res chain seq x y z
N MET A 1 -1.98 -4.86 17.95
CA MET A 1 -1.51 -4.00 16.85
C MET A 1 -1.59 -4.83 15.58
N GLN A 2 -2.43 -4.46 14.61
CA GLN A 2 -2.61 -5.24 13.38
C GLN A 2 -1.52 -4.89 12.36
N ALA A 3 -1.10 -5.86 11.53
CA ALA A 3 -0.01 -5.66 10.58
C ALA A 3 -0.24 -4.47 9.62
N LYS A 4 -1.50 -4.24 9.19
CA LYS A 4 -1.87 -3.11 8.32
C LYS A 4 -1.64 -1.74 8.97
N GLU A 5 -1.86 -1.59 10.27
CA GLU A 5 -1.61 -0.32 10.97
C GLU A 5 -0.11 0.02 10.97
N VAL A 6 0.72 -0.99 11.25
CA VAL A 6 2.18 -0.84 11.21
C VAL A 6 2.65 -0.45 9.81
N ILE A 7 2.06 -1.03 8.77
CA ILE A 7 2.36 -0.70 7.37
C ILE A 7 1.93 0.73 7.05
N ARG A 8 0.74 1.18 7.48
CA ARG A 8 0.26 2.56 7.29
C ARG A 8 1.19 3.59 7.95
N GLU A 9 1.61 3.35 9.19
CA GLU A 9 2.56 4.26 9.87
C GLU A 9 3.91 4.32 9.16
N ARG A 10 4.40 3.18 8.64
CA ARG A 10 5.67 3.15 7.89
C ARG A 10 5.57 3.90 6.56
N ILE A 11 4.44 3.81 5.86
CA ILE A 11 4.20 4.52 4.60
C ILE A 11 4.26 6.03 4.81
N LYS A 12 3.70 6.58 5.90
CA LYS A 12 3.77 8.02 6.20
C LYS A 12 5.21 8.57 6.22
N VAL A 13 6.18 7.73 6.60
CA VAL A 13 7.61 8.09 6.66
C VAL A 13 8.35 7.74 5.36
N ARG A 14 7.87 6.74 4.62
CA ARG A 14 8.53 6.17 3.42
C ARG A 14 7.54 6.00 2.28
N ASP A 15 6.97 7.12 1.86
CA ASP A 15 5.89 7.18 0.88
C ASP A 15 6.29 6.69 -0.53
N GLY A 16 7.58 6.63 -0.82
CA GLY A 16 8.14 6.27 -2.13
C GLY A 16 8.59 4.82 -2.30
N VAL A 17 8.26 3.88 -1.41
CA VAL A 17 8.69 2.47 -1.55
C VAL A 17 7.56 1.63 -2.13
N PRO A 18 7.55 1.29 -3.45
CA PRO A 18 6.43 0.62 -4.11
C PRO A 18 6.06 -0.72 -3.43
N PHE A 19 7.07 -1.46 -2.96
CA PHE A 19 6.88 -2.73 -2.26
C PHE A 19 6.01 -2.61 -0.99
N THR A 20 6.17 -1.53 -0.21
CA THR A 20 5.42 -1.38 1.06
C THR A 20 3.95 -1.04 0.77
N TRP A 21 3.70 -0.28 -0.28
CA TRP A 21 2.35 -0.01 -0.78
C TRP A 21 1.67 -1.26 -1.35
N ARG A 22 2.40 -2.10 -2.08
CA ARG A 22 1.88 -3.38 -2.59
C ARG A 22 1.49 -4.33 -1.47
N LEU A 23 2.26 -4.35 -0.38
CA LEU A 23 1.93 -5.13 0.80
C LEU A 23 0.65 -4.63 1.48
N LEU A 24 0.45 -3.31 1.53
CA LEU A 24 -0.79 -2.72 2.06
C LEU A 24 -2.00 -3.07 1.18
N GLU A 25 -1.88 -2.92 -0.14
CA GLU A 25 -2.93 -3.28 -1.10
C GLU A 25 -3.40 -4.72 -0.90
N LYS A 26 -2.44 -5.66 -0.82
CA LYS A 26 -2.73 -7.08 -0.60
C LYS A 26 -3.42 -7.35 0.73
N SER A 27 -3.08 -6.61 1.78
CA SER A 27 -3.75 -6.75 3.07
C SER A 27 -5.21 -6.29 3.02
N TYR A 28 -5.52 -5.24 2.26
CA TYR A 28 -6.90 -4.78 2.07
C TYR A 28 -7.70 -5.71 1.17
N ASP A 29 -7.10 -6.21 0.10
CA ASP A 29 -7.70 -7.17 -0.83
C ASP A 29 -8.11 -8.47 -0.11
N MET A 30 -7.23 -9.00 0.76
CA MET A 30 -7.52 -10.17 1.59
C MET A 30 -8.67 -9.95 2.59
N GLU A 31 -8.90 -8.70 3.01
CA GLU A 31 -10.01 -8.34 3.90
C GLU A 31 -11.29 -7.95 3.14
N GLY A 32 -11.29 -7.99 1.80
CA GLY A 32 -12.40 -7.49 0.97
C GLY A 32 -12.66 -5.99 1.15
N ASN A 33 -11.63 -5.24 1.55
CA ASN A 33 -11.74 -3.82 1.87
C ASN A 33 -11.62 -2.97 0.59
N ALA A 34 -12.60 -2.08 0.38
CA ALA A 34 -12.65 -1.17 -0.76
C ALA A 34 -11.43 -0.23 -0.87
N GLU A 35 -10.69 0.00 0.22
CA GLU A 35 -9.43 0.75 0.21
C GLU A 35 -8.37 0.10 -0.70
N ALA A 36 -8.46 -1.21 -0.99
CA ALA A 36 -7.56 -1.91 -1.88
C ALA A 36 -7.46 -1.26 -3.28
N GLU A 37 -8.59 -0.79 -3.83
CA GLU A 37 -8.62 -0.16 -5.16
C GLU A 37 -7.81 1.15 -5.17
N SER A 38 -8.08 2.03 -4.20
CA SER A 38 -7.38 3.30 -4.04
C SER A 38 -5.87 3.13 -3.82
N VAL A 39 -5.49 2.10 -3.05
CA VAL A 39 -4.09 1.77 -2.78
C VAL A 39 -3.44 1.21 -4.04
N GLY A 40 -4.15 0.39 -4.81
CA GLY A 40 -3.69 -0.15 -6.09
C GLY A 40 -3.42 0.94 -7.14
N GLU A 41 -4.24 1.99 -7.23
CA GLU A 41 -3.95 3.13 -8.09
C GLU A 41 -2.65 3.85 -7.69
N ARG A 42 -2.42 4.01 -6.39
CA ARG A 42 -1.19 4.62 -5.88
C ARG A 42 0.03 3.76 -6.13
N VAL A 43 -0.09 2.43 -5.99
CA VAL A 43 0.96 1.47 -6.37
C VAL A 43 1.33 1.64 -7.83
N LYS A 44 0.35 1.63 -8.75
CA LYS A 44 0.60 1.80 -10.20
C LYS A 44 1.35 3.11 -10.50
N LYS A 45 0.98 4.20 -9.84
CA LYS A 45 1.65 5.51 -10.01
C LYS A 45 3.09 5.49 -9.52
N LEU A 46 3.34 4.83 -8.39
CA LEU A 46 4.68 4.67 -7.83
C LEU A 46 5.53 3.75 -8.72
N GLU A 47 5.00 2.60 -9.14
CA GLU A 47 5.69 1.67 -10.03
C GLU A 47 6.11 2.36 -11.33
N SER A 48 5.23 3.15 -11.96
CA SER A 48 5.56 3.94 -13.17
C SER A 48 6.61 5.03 -12.95
N SER A 49 6.92 5.41 -11.70
CA SER A 49 7.94 6.42 -11.38
C SER A 49 9.30 5.79 -11.01
N TYR A 50 9.31 4.50 -10.66
CA TYR A 50 10.50 3.78 -10.21
C TYR A 50 10.95 2.65 -11.17
N PHE A 51 10.08 2.25 -12.10
CA PHE A 51 10.33 1.32 -13.23
C PHE A 51 9.93 1.99 -14.55
#